data_AF-A0A929PL13-F1
#
_entry.id   AF-A0A929PL13-F1
#
_cell.length_a   1.000
_cell.length_b   1.000
_cell.length_c   1.000
_cell.angle_alpha   90.00
_cell.angle_beta   90.00
_cell.angle_gamma   90.00
#
_symmetry.space_group_name_H-M   'P 1'
#
loop_
_entity.id
_entity.type
_entity.pdbx_description
1 polymer ?
#
loop_
_entity_poly.entity_id
_entity_poly.type
_entity_poly.pdbx_seq_one_letter_code
_entity_poly.pdbx_strand_id
1 'polypeptide(L)'
;MTKPNPIAYQWFQKALELAPEEEIYIPVSSRVEQRTLYKDIRKVIREYSAVDKVQASKIDAVGVFRDRKPWVRLYIKATSPLVGFKKGSDGKMERMVLQDQTERRRQVGLMRVDNIPNKEIIKKMKLSSVEQEQLLGKVEEFDDDKGVKSLSDMYSWLET
;
A
#
# COMPACT_ATOMS: atom_id res chain seq x y z
N MET A 1 28.32 11.80 10.73
CA MET A 1 26.85 11.80 10.97
C MET A 1 26.62 12.20 12.42
N THR A 2 25.95 13.33 12.69
CA THR A 2 25.57 13.73 14.05
C THR A 2 24.51 12.77 14.56
N LYS A 3 24.80 12.08 15.68
CA LYS A 3 23.87 11.16 16.33
C LYS A 3 22.52 11.88 16.54
N PRO A 4 21.39 11.23 16.23
CA PRO A 4 20.07 11.82 16.46
C PRO A 4 19.91 12.14 17.95
N ASN A 5 19.14 13.19 18.24
CA ASN A 5 18.81 13.56 19.62
C ASN A 5 18.16 12.34 20.32
N PRO A 6 18.73 11.86 21.45
CA PRO A 6 18.26 10.63 22.10
C PRO A 6 16.79 10.73 22.53
N ILE A 7 16.33 11.91 22.94
CA ILE A 7 14.93 12.14 23.33
C ILE A 7 14.00 11.99 22.13
N ALA A 8 14.38 12.57 20.99
CA ALA A 8 13.59 12.47 19.75
C ALA A 8 13.48 11.01 19.27
N TYR A 9 14.56 10.23 19.43
CA TYR A 9 14.56 8.82 19.07
C TYR A 9 13.63 7.99 19.97
N GLN A 10 13.66 8.21 21.29
CA GLN A 10 12.74 7.52 22.22
C GLN A 10 11.27 7.81 21.93
N TRP A 11 10.94 9.08 21.66
CA TRP A 11 9.58 9.44 21.29
C TRP A 11 9.15 8.85 19.95
N PHE A 12 10.06 8.76 18.99
CA PHE A 12 9.81 8.08 17.72
C PHE A 12 9.56 6.58 17.91
N GLN A 13 10.32 5.90 18.77
CA GLN A 13 10.07 4.49 19.10
C GLN A 13 8.67 4.29 19.70
N LYS A 14 8.24 5.19 20.59
CA LYS A 14 6.87 5.17 21.11
C LYS A 14 5.82 5.45 20.06
N ALA A 15 6.12 6.30 19.07
CA ALA A 15 5.20 6.54 17.95
C ALA A 15 5.06 5.34 17.01
N LEU A 16 6.04 4.43 16.95
CA LEU A 16 5.94 3.17 16.18
C LEU A 16 4.96 2.17 16.82
N GLU A 17 4.75 2.26 18.12
CA GLU A 17 3.83 1.39 18.88
C GLU A 17 2.36 1.85 18.80
N LEU A 18 2.09 3.04 18.21
CA LEU A 18 0.74 3.60 18.17
C LEU A 18 -0.20 2.76 17.29
N ALA A 19 -1.44 2.62 17.74
CA ALA A 19 -2.53 2.12 16.92
C ALA A 19 -3.06 3.23 15.96
N PRO A 20 -3.76 2.87 14.87
CA PRO A 20 -4.47 3.85 14.06
C PRO A 20 -5.40 4.70 14.95
N GLU A 21 -5.41 6.02 14.73
CA GLU A 21 -6.17 7.02 15.53
C GLU A 21 -5.56 7.39 16.90
N GLU A 22 -4.49 6.74 17.34
CA GLU A 22 -3.77 7.18 18.53
C GLU A 22 -2.78 8.32 18.21
N GLU A 23 -2.67 9.26 19.15
CA GLU A 23 -1.80 10.42 19.04
C GLU A 23 -1.01 10.63 20.35
N ILE A 24 0.27 10.98 20.23
CA ILE A 24 1.12 11.35 21.37
C ILE A 24 1.27 12.86 21.39
N TYR A 25 1.06 13.46 22.56
CA TYR A 25 1.29 14.88 22.81
C TYR A 25 2.46 15.07 23.76
N ILE A 26 3.53 15.68 23.27
CA ILE A 26 4.75 15.96 24.03
C ILE A 26 4.72 17.43 24.45
N PRO A 27 4.58 17.75 25.76
CA PRO A 27 4.59 19.13 26.21
C PRO A 27 5.99 19.71 26.09
N VAL A 28 6.09 20.97 25.65
CA VAL A 28 7.36 21.71 25.57
C VAL A 28 7.19 23.08 26.21
N SER A 29 8.29 23.68 26.68
CA SER A 29 8.22 24.91 27.46
C SER A 29 8.07 26.16 26.59
N SER A 30 8.51 26.09 25.32
CA SER A 30 8.53 27.24 24.41
C SER A 30 8.30 26.85 22.95
N ARG A 31 7.95 27.83 22.11
CA ARG A 31 7.89 27.66 20.64
C ARG A 31 9.25 27.32 20.03
N VAL A 32 10.34 27.75 20.66
CA VAL A 32 11.70 27.43 20.20
C VAL A 32 11.96 25.95 20.41
N GLU A 33 11.71 25.42 21.61
CA GLU A 33 11.82 23.99 21.91
C GLU A 33 10.89 23.15 21.04
N GLN A 34 9.65 23.60 20.84
CA GLN A 34 8.70 22.95 19.94
C GLN A 34 9.29 22.77 18.54
N ARG A 35 9.88 23.84 17.99
CA ARG A 35 10.50 23.81 16.65
C ARG A 35 11.73 22.92 16.62
N THR A 36 12.54 22.92 17.67
CA THR A 36 13.73 22.06 17.79
C THR A 36 13.34 20.59 17.85
N LEU A 37 12.46 20.22 18.78
CA LEU A 37 12.01 18.84 18.95
C LEU A 37 11.30 18.30 17.69
N TYR A 38 10.44 19.11 17.07
CA TYR A 38 9.81 18.78 15.78
C TYR A 38 10.86 18.49 14.70
N LYS A 39 11.90 19.32 14.57
CA LYS A 39 12.96 19.12 13.58
C LYS A 39 13.77 17.86 13.86
N ASP A 40 14.08 17.60 15.13
CA ASP A 40 14.84 16.41 15.55
C ASP A 40 14.05 15.13 15.24
N ILE A 41 12.76 15.11 15.53
CA ILE A 41 11.89 13.98 15.21
C ILE A 41 11.77 13.78 13.69
N ARG A 42 11.59 14.85 12.92
CA ARG A 42 11.57 14.80 11.45
C ARG A 42 12.89 14.24 10.88
N LYS A 43 14.02 14.55 11.52
CA LYS A 43 15.32 13.99 11.15
C LYS A 43 15.37 12.49 11.43
N VAL A 44 14.91 12.04 12.60
CA VAL A 44 14.82 10.62 12.94
C VAL A 44 13.92 9.86 11.96
N ILE A 45 12.73 10.40 11.63
CA ILE A 45 11.83 9.79 10.63
C ILE A 45 12.52 9.65 9.27
N ARG A 46 13.27 10.68 8.84
CA ARG A 46 14.01 10.64 7.56
C ARG A 46 15.13 9.59 7.58
N GLU A 47 15.88 9.49 8.68
CA GLU A 47 16.91 8.47 8.84
C GLU A 47 16.30 7.07 8.86
N TYR A 48 15.18 6.88 9.57
CA TYR A 48 14.47 5.62 9.61
C TYR A 48 13.86 5.22 8.26
N SER A 49 13.43 6.21 7.46
CA SER A 49 12.94 5.98 6.10
C SER A 49 14.00 5.37 5.17
N ALA A 50 15.30 5.44 5.50
CA ALA A 50 16.32 4.73 4.73
C ALA A 50 16.30 3.21 4.98
N VAL A 51 15.77 2.78 6.13
CA VAL A 51 15.64 1.38 6.55
C VAL A 51 14.26 0.83 6.17
N ASP A 52 13.19 1.50 6.58
CA ASP A 52 11.81 1.11 6.30
C ASP A 52 10.98 2.32 5.88
N LYS A 53 10.82 2.48 4.56
CA LYS A 53 10.04 3.57 3.95
C LYS A 53 8.55 3.49 4.32
N VAL A 54 8.00 2.29 4.45
CA VAL A 54 6.56 2.09 4.65
C VAL A 54 6.18 2.54 6.05
N GLN A 55 6.88 2.05 7.07
CA GLN A 55 6.61 2.44 8.45
C GLN A 55 6.97 3.91 8.72
N ALA A 56 8.07 4.41 8.15
CA ALA A 56 8.42 5.82 8.28
C ALA A 56 7.36 6.76 7.70
N SER A 57 6.73 6.38 6.58
CA SER A 57 5.71 7.19 5.91
C SER A 57 4.40 7.32 6.71
N LYS A 58 4.15 6.37 7.62
CA LYS A 58 2.95 6.35 8.45
C LYS A 58 3.02 7.34 9.60
N ILE A 59 4.20 7.68 10.10
CA ILE A 59 4.33 8.57 11.25
C ILE A 59 4.59 10.00 10.76
N ASP A 60 3.88 10.98 11.31
CA ASP A 60 4.23 12.38 11.15
C ASP A 60 4.22 13.13 12.48
N ALA A 61 4.88 14.27 12.48
CA ALA A 61 5.01 15.16 13.61
C ALA A 61 4.51 16.55 13.23
N VAL A 62 3.82 17.21 14.15
CA VAL A 62 3.34 18.60 13.97
C VAL A 62 3.44 19.37 15.28
N GLY A 63 3.82 20.63 15.22
CA GLY A 63 3.73 21.54 16.35
C GLY A 63 2.30 22.01 16.54
N VAL A 64 1.71 21.75 17.70
CA VAL A 64 0.34 22.15 18.04
C VAL A 64 0.38 23.09 19.25
N PHE A 65 -0.52 24.07 19.29
CA PHE A 65 -0.68 24.93 20.46
C PHE A 65 -2.02 24.59 21.12
N ARG A 66 -1.98 24.11 22.37
CA ARG A 66 -3.16 23.64 23.10
C ARG A 66 -3.05 24.06 24.57
N ASP A 67 -4.16 24.51 25.15
CA ASP A 67 -4.22 24.91 26.56
C ASP A 67 -3.18 25.97 26.96
N ARG A 68 -2.94 26.92 26.04
CA ARG A 68 -1.92 27.99 26.16
C ARG A 68 -0.48 27.48 26.26
N LYS A 69 -0.23 26.20 25.97
CA LYS A 69 1.09 25.57 25.97
C LYS A 69 1.45 25.08 24.57
N PRO A 70 2.73 25.15 24.17
CA PRO A 70 3.20 24.52 22.95
C PRO A 70 3.38 23.01 23.17
N TRP A 71 3.00 22.22 22.17
CA TRP A 71 3.09 20.76 22.15
C TRP A 71 3.69 20.27 20.83
N VAL A 72 4.37 19.14 20.86
CA VAL A 72 4.69 18.39 19.65
C VAL A 72 3.77 17.17 19.60
N ARG A 73 2.98 17.07 18.53
CA ARG A 73 2.06 15.98 18.31
C ARG A 73 2.65 14.97 17.34
N LEU A 74 2.66 13.71 17.71
CA LEU A 74 2.97 12.57 16.85
C LEU A 74 1.71 11.79 16.59
N TYR A 75 1.48 11.42 15.34
CA TYR A 75 0.27 10.71 14.95
C TYR A 75 0.56 9.81 13.75
N ILE A 76 -0.28 8.78 13.60
CA ILE A 76 -0.28 7.94 12.41
C ILE A 76 -1.12 8.63 11.33
N LYS A 77 -0.48 8.91 10.19
CA LYS A 77 -1.16 9.26 8.94
C LYS A 77 -2.00 8.06 8.52
N ALA A 78 -3.30 8.16 8.72
CA ALA A 78 -4.31 7.28 8.14
C ALA A 78 -4.48 7.49 6.62
N THR A 79 -3.42 7.89 5.91
CA THR A 79 -3.44 8.03 4.46
C THR A 79 -2.62 6.89 3.89
N SER A 80 -3.32 5.88 3.37
CA SER A 80 -2.67 4.86 2.57
C SER A 80 -2.00 5.55 1.37
N PRO A 81 -0.70 5.33 1.11
CA PRO A 81 -0.03 5.87 -0.08
C PRO A 81 -0.66 5.34 -1.38
N LEU A 82 -1.50 4.32 -1.25
CA LEU A 82 -2.30 3.74 -2.31
C LEU A 82 -3.60 4.51 -2.56
N VAL A 83 -3.91 5.58 -1.84
CA VAL A 83 -5.18 6.32 -1.98
C VAL A 83 -4.88 7.79 -2.20
N GLY A 84 -5.08 8.26 -3.44
CA GLY A 84 -5.08 9.67 -3.81
C GLY A 84 -6.49 10.20 -4.07
N PHE A 85 -6.62 11.51 -4.23
CA PHE A 85 -7.85 12.16 -4.66
C PHE A 85 -7.55 13.01 -5.89
N LYS A 86 -8.29 12.78 -6.98
CA LYS A 86 -8.24 13.61 -8.19
C LYS A 86 -9.37 14.63 -8.11
N LYS A 87 -9.03 15.91 -8.25
CA LYS A 87 -10.04 16.97 -8.40
C LYS A 87 -10.39 17.10 -9.88
N GLY A 88 -11.64 16.80 -10.23
CA GLY A 88 -12.17 17.02 -11.57
C GLY A 88 -12.39 18.51 -11.85
N SER A 89 -12.53 18.87 -13.14
CA SER A 89 -12.91 20.22 -13.60
C SER A 89 -14.20 20.73 -12.96
N ASP A 90 -15.10 19.81 -12.61
CA ASP A 90 -16.41 20.09 -12.01
C ASP A 90 -16.33 20.28 -10.49
N GLY A 91 -15.12 20.31 -9.92
CA GLY A 91 -14.88 20.45 -8.47
C GLY A 91 -15.09 19.17 -7.66
N LYS A 92 -15.58 18.09 -8.27
CA LYS A 92 -15.76 16.78 -7.61
C LYS A 92 -14.41 16.12 -7.31
N MET A 93 -14.31 15.52 -6.13
CA MET A 93 -13.14 14.78 -5.66
C MET A 93 -13.37 13.29 -5.90
N GLU A 94 -12.63 12.70 -6.83
CA GLU A 94 -12.65 11.26 -7.08
C GLU A 94 -11.52 10.57 -6.33
N ARG A 95 -11.85 9.60 -5.47
CA ARG A 95 -10.88 8.77 -4.75
C ARG A 95 -10.21 7.82 -5.74
N MET A 96 -8.92 8.01 -6.01
CA MET A 96 -8.10 7.10 -6.81
C MET A 96 -7.34 6.17 -5.89
N VAL A 97 -7.65 4.87 -5.96
CA VAL A 97 -6.88 3.85 -5.26
C VAL A 97 -5.85 3.27 -6.22
N LEU A 98 -4.56 3.55 -6.02
CA LEU A 98 -3.45 2.80 -6.62
C LEU A 98 -3.47 1.40 -6.00
N GLN A 99 -4.23 0.48 -6.58
CA GLN A 99 -4.22 -0.91 -6.13
C GLN A 99 -2.84 -1.51 -6.42
N ASP A 100 -2.20 -2.10 -5.41
CA ASP A 100 -0.93 -2.79 -5.57
C ASP A 100 -1.13 -4.01 -6.49
N GLN A 101 -0.79 -3.85 -7.77
CA GLN A 101 -0.91 -4.90 -8.77
C GLN A 101 -0.05 -6.12 -8.44
N THR A 102 0.97 -5.96 -7.58
CA THR A 102 1.92 -7.02 -7.21
C THR A 102 1.23 -8.13 -6.42
N GLU A 103 0.45 -7.79 -5.40
CA GLU A 103 -0.30 -8.77 -4.60
C GLU A 103 -1.46 -9.38 -5.40
N ARG A 104 -2.12 -8.59 -6.25
CA ARG A 104 -3.16 -9.12 -7.16
C ARG A 104 -2.57 -10.12 -8.15
N ARG A 105 -1.42 -9.83 -8.76
CA ARG A 105 -0.70 -10.79 -9.63
C ARG A 105 -0.32 -12.05 -8.89
N ARG A 106 0.17 -11.93 -7.65
CA ARG A 106 0.50 -13.08 -6.81
C ARG A 106 -0.72 -13.95 -6.53
N GLN A 107 -1.84 -13.35 -6.12
CA GLN A 107 -3.09 -14.09 -5.86
C GLN A 107 -3.65 -14.74 -7.12
N VAL A 108 -3.67 -14.04 -8.26
CA VAL A 108 -4.07 -14.64 -9.55
C VAL A 108 -3.13 -15.79 -9.93
N GLY A 109 -1.83 -15.64 -9.72
CA GLY A 109 -0.84 -16.70 -9.95
C GLY A 109 -1.09 -17.94 -9.09
N LEU A 110 -1.36 -17.75 -7.79
CA LEU A 110 -1.71 -18.86 -6.89
C LEU A 110 -3.02 -19.54 -7.31
N MET A 111 -4.06 -18.77 -7.65
CA MET A 111 -5.33 -19.32 -8.13
C MET A 111 -5.19 -20.10 -9.44
N ARG A 112 -4.24 -19.71 -10.31
CA ARG A 112 -3.90 -20.45 -11.53
C ARG A 112 -3.17 -21.75 -11.24
N VAL A 113 -2.25 -21.75 -10.27
CA VAL A 113 -1.58 -22.98 -9.80
C VAL A 113 -2.61 -23.95 -9.22
N ASP A 114 -3.65 -23.43 -8.57
CA ASP A 114 -4.78 -24.20 -8.05
C ASP A 114 -5.81 -24.63 -9.12
N ASN A 115 -5.51 -24.46 -10.42
CA ASN A 115 -6.39 -24.77 -11.56
C ASN A 115 -7.78 -24.11 -11.50
N ILE A 116 -7.91 -22.96 -10.84
CA ILE A 116 -9.18 -22.21 -10.82
C ILE A 116 -9.40 -21.58 -12.21
N PRO A 117 -10.57 -21.79 -12.85
CA PRO A 117 -10.84 -21.25 -14.17
C PRO A 117 -10.88 -19.72 -14.14
N ASN A 118 -10.39 -19.08 -15.21
CA ASN A 118 -10.27 -17.62 -15.31
C ASN A 118 -11.60 -16.90 -15.01
N LYS A 119 -12.75 -17.46 -15.42
CA LYS A 119 -14.10 -16.91 -15.14
C LYS A 119 -14.38 -16.80 -13.63
N GLU A 120 -13.93 -17.77 -12.84
CA GLU A 120 -14.08 -17.74 -11.38
C GLU A 120 -13.10 -16.78 -10.71
N ILE A 121 -11.86 -16.70 -11.21
CA ILE A 121 -10.86 -15.73 -10.73
C ILE A 121 -11.40 -14.30 -10.89
N ILE A 122 -11.96 -13.98 -12.07
CA ILE A 122 -12.56 -12.66 -12.36
C ILE A 122 -13.66 -12.33 -11.36
N LYS A 123 -14.56 -13.30 -11.10
CA LYS A 123 -15.69 -13.14 -10.18
C LYS A 123 -15.23 -12.97 -8.74
N LYS A 124 -14.26 -13.78 -8.29
CA LYS A 124 -13.75 -13.79 -6.91
C LYS A 124 -12.92 -12.54 -6.59
N MET A 125 -12.13 -12.08 -7.54
CA MET A 125 -11.24 -10.91 -7.39
C MET A 125 -11.90 -9.58 -7.80
N LYS A 126 -13.12 -9.64 -8.38
CA LYS A 126 -13.85 -8.50 -8.95
C LYS A 126 -12.95 -7.68 -9.89
N LEU A 127 -12.29 -8.36 -10.82
CA LEU A 127 -11.34 -7.72 -11.75
C LEU A 127 -12.10 -6.85 -12.76
N SER A 128 -11.67 -5.60 -12.90
CA SER A 128 -12.15 -4.73 -13.98
C SER A 128 -11.65 -5.20 -15.35
N SER A 129 -12.29 -4.78 -16.45
CA SER A 129 -11.91 -5.22 -17.80
C SER A 129 -10.44 -4.93 -18.14
N VAL A 130 -9.91 -3.81 -17.65
CA VAL A 130 -8.49 -3.42 -17.79
C VAL A 130 -7.58 -4.38 -17.02
N GLU A 131 -8.00 -4.85 -15.85
CA GLU A 131 -7.23 -5.77 -15.02
C GLU A 131 -7.27 -7.21 -15.51
N GLN A 132 -8.37 -7.62 -16.16
CA GLN A 132 -8.47 -8.92 -16.80
C GLN A 132 -7.40 -9.03 -17.90
N GLU A 133 -7.27 -8.01 -18.75
CA GLU A 133 -6.25 -7.98 -19.80
C GLU A 133 -4.83 -7.95 -19.25
N GLN A 134 -4.59 -7.16 -18.18
CA GLN A 134 -3.26 -7.03 -17.57
C GLN A 134 -2.82 -8.22 -16.71
N LEU A 135 -3.75 -8.95 -16.08
CA LEU A 135 -3.44 -10.03 -15.13
C LEU A 135 -3.64 -11.42 -15.73
N LEU A 136 -4.58 -11.57 -16.66
CA LEU A 136 -4.91 -12.87 -17.26
C LEU A 136 -4.28 -13.04 -18.65
N GLY A 137 -3.80 -11.97 -19.29
CA GLY A 137 -3.36 -11.98 -20.69
C GLY A 137 -4.55 -12.12 -21.63
N LYS A 138 -4.33 -11.97 -22.95
CA LYS A 138 -5.40 -12.15 -23.96
C LYS A 138 -6.13 -13.47 -23.69
N VAL A 139 -7.40 -13.35 -23.34
CA VAL A 139 -8.33 -14.48 -23.43
C VAL A 139 -8.48 -14.72 -24.92
N GLU A 140 -7.68 -15.61 -25.50
CA GLU A 140 -8.15 -16.29 -26.69
C GLU A 140 -9.42 -17.00 -26.28
N GLU A 141 -10.55 -16.55 -26.83
CA GLU A 141 -11.81 -17.28 -26.78
C GLU A 141 -11.54 -18.67 -27.34
N PHE A 142 -11.33 -19.64 -26.45
CA PHE A 142 -11.52 -21.03 -26.83
C PHE A 142 -13.02 -21.23 -26.97
N ASP A 143 -13.49 -21.11 -28.22
CA ASP A 143 -14.80 -21.61 -28.65
C ASP A 143 -14.86 -23.11 -28.31
N ASP A 144 -15.73 -23.45 -27.36
CA ASP A 144 -16.03 -24.82 -26.92
C ASP A 144 -16.75 -25.68 -28.01
N ASP A 145 -16.72 -25.28 -29.29
CA ASP A 145 -17.53 -25.89 -30.36
C ASP A 145 -16.71 -26.53 -31.50
N LYS A 146 -15.51 -27.03 -31.20
CA LYS A 146 -14.83 -28.00 -32.08
C LYS A 146 -14.61 -29.31 -31.36
N GLY A 147 -15.46 -30.27 -31.74
CA GLY A 147 -15.58 -31.59 -31.16
C GLY A 147 -14.24 -32.28 -30.92
N VAL A 148 -14.21 -33.00 -29.80
CA VAL A 148 -13.16 -33.91 -29.38
C VAL A 148 -12.76 -34.81 -30.54
N LYS A 149 -11.58 -34.56 -31.14
CA LYS A 149 -10.91 -35.60 -31.92
C LYS A 149 -10.38 -36.63 -30.93
N SER A 150 -10.99 -37.81 -31.00
CA SER A 150 -10.62 -39.02 -30.27
C SER A 150 -9.11 -39.25 -30.28
N LEU A 151 -8.56 -39.64 -29.13
CA LEU A 151 -7.16 -40.08 -28.95
C LEU A 151 -6.79 -41.30 -29.83
N SER A 152 -7.77 -41.96 -30.46
CA SER A 152 -7.51 -43.05 -31.42
C SER A 152 -6.85 -42.56 -32.72
N ASP A 153 -7.08 -41.31 -33.12
CA ASP A 153 -6.57 -40.78 -34.40
C ASP A 153 -5.08 -40.38 -34.32
N MET A 154 -4.53 -40.30 -33.11
CA MET A 154 -3.18 -39.78 -32.87
C MET A 154 -2.09 -40.88 -32.92
N TYR A 155 -2.47 -42.16 -32.91
CA TYR A 155 -1.53 -43.29 -32.89
C TYR A 155 -1.53 -44.14 -34.19
N SER A 156 -2.04 -43.63 -35.32
CA SER A 156 -1.96 -44.36 -36.60
C SER A 156 -0.65 -44.16 -37.38
N TRP A 157 0.29 -43.36 -36.87
CA TRP A 157 1.56 -43.03 -37.55
C TRP A 157 2.77 -43.77 -36.98
N LEU A 158 2.57 -44.69 -36.03
CA LEU A 158 3.64 -45.50 -35.43
C LEU A 158 3.67 -46.96 -35.92
N GLU A 159 2.79 -47.33 -36.86
CA GLU A 159 2.84 -48.63 -37.52
C GLU A 159 2.91 -48.42 -39.04
N THR A 160 4.10 -48.13 -39.56
CA THR A 160 4.48 -48.49 -40.93
C THR A 160 5.98 -48.69 -41.04
#